data_AF-A0A3P8YRT6-F1
#
_entry.id   AF-A0A3P8YRT6-F1
#
_cell.length_a   1.000
_cell.length_b   1.000
_cell.length_c   1.000
_cell.angle_alpha   90.00
_cell.angle_beta   90.00
_cell.angle_gamma   90.00
#
_symmetry.space_group_name_H-M   'P 1'
#
loop_
_entity.id
_entity.type
_entity.pdbx_description
1 polymer ?
#
loop_
_entity_poly.entity_id
_entity_poly.type
_entity_poly.pdbx_seq_one_letter_code
_entity_poly.pdbx_strand_id
1 'polypeptide(L)'
;MREVIDMESQSDNIPSTSGNRRRSSATAEAVKRMCPQQRARYLAYEEPPKEAKTWMAKSRQRVSAWQSTADGEKWWTHVGRYHCDEADEAEKRRQDLVIGQLKAAEARNRLRQMRLQYQNLKAKEINLMISGQSNAQTALRLELLLATGQSNTHTNDCLDKLQVGESIHVKMDCTHIHTNTHT
;
A
#
# COMPACT_ATOMS: atom_id res chain seq x y z
N MET A 1 -38.51 58.21 28.54
CA MET A 1 -38.16 57.36 29.70
C MET A 1 -38.77 56.00 29.42
N ARG A 2 -37.95 55.00 29.09
CA ARG A 2 -38.39 53.63 28.82
C ARG A 2 -37.89 52.79 29.99
N GLU A 3 -38.83 52.23 30.74
CA GLU A 3 -38.57 51.30 31.84
C GLU A 3 -38.07 49.98 31.25
N VAL A 4 -37.00 49.47 31.85
CA VAL A 4 -36.34 48.20 31.53
C VAL A 4 -37.14 47.11 32.24
N ILE A 5 -37.78 46.23 31.48
CA ILE A 5 -38.41 45.01 32.00
C ILE A 5 -37.42 43.88 31.72
N ASP A 6 -36.74 43.43 32.78
CA ASP A 6 -35.87 42.26 32.73
C ASP A 6 -36.71 40.98 32.54
N MET A 7 -36.50 40.29 31.42
CA MET A 7 -37.02 38.94 31.19
C MET A 7 -36.04 37.90 31.77
N GLU A 8 -36.21 37.58 33.06
CA GLU A 8 -35.60 36.38 33.64
C GLU A 8 -36.30 35.13 33.10
N SER A 9 -35.64 34.47 32.15
CA SER A 9 -36.07 33.17 31.62
C SER A 9 -35.68 32.08 32.61
N GLN A 10 -36.65 31.61 33.41
CA GLN A 10 -36.53 30.41 34.24
C GLN A 10 -36.29 29.20 33.33
N SER A 11 -35.05 28.72 33.31
CA SER A 11 -34.72 27.40 32.75
C SER A 11 -34.80 26.38 33.89
N ASP A 12 -35.79 25.50 33.81
CA ASP A 12 -35.92 24.36 34.69
C ASP A 12 -34.71 23.43 34.50
N ASN A 13 -33.73 23.63 35.38
CA ASN A 13 -32.52 22.85 35.49
C ASN A 13 -32.89 21.48 36.09
N ILE A 14 -33.35 20.55 35.26
CA ILE A 14 -33.58 19.17 35.68
C ILE A 14 -32.21 18.59 36.09
N PRO A 15 -31.98 18.26 37.38
CA PRO A 15 -30.71 17.71 37.80
C PRO A 15 -30.54 16.35 37.15
N SER A 16 -29.51 16.17 36.33
CA SER A 16 -29.12 14.82 35.90
C SER A 16 -28.61 14.06 37.11
N THR A 17 -29.51 13.32 37.78
CA THR A 17 -29.14 12.32 38.78
C THR A 17 -28.50 11.12 38.07
N SER A 18 -27.32 11.32 37.49
CA SER A 18 -26.37 10.23 37.31
C SER A 18 -25.85 9.88 38.72
N GLY A 19 -26.56 8.94 39.35
CA GLY A 19 -26.23 8.49 40.70
C GLY A 19 -24.75 8.15 40.79
N ASN A 20 -24.09 8.74 41.78
CA ASN A 20 -22.71 8.47 42.14
C ASN A 20 -22.60 7.02 42.65
N ARG A 21 -22.67 6.04 41.73
CA ARG A 21 -22.42 4.63 42.03
C ARG A 21 -20.92 4.51 42.26
N ARG A 22 -20.49 4.70 43.51
CA ARG A 22 -19.17 4.28 43.97
C ARG A 22 -19.01 2.83 43.56
N ARG A 23 -18.21 2.56 42.52
CA ARG A 23 -17.87 1.20 42.09
C ARG A 23 -17.23 0.52 43.30
N SER A 24 -17.89 -0.48 43.85
CA SER A 24 -17.34 -1.28 44.93
C SER A 24 -16.20 -2.12 44.34
N SER A 25 -14.97 -1.86 44.76
CA SER A 25 -13.85 -2.72 44.36
C SER A 25 -14.04 -4.10 45.00
N ALA A 26 -13.82 -5.15 44.21
CA ALA A 26 -13.85 -6.51 44.71
C ALA A 26 -12.72 -6.70 45.73
N THR A 27 -13.00 -7.43 46.80
CA THR A 27 -11.97 -7.78 47.79
C THR A 27 -10.88 -8.64 47.14
N ALA A 28 -9.64 -8.54 47.63
CA ALA A 28 -8.51 -9.30 47.08
C ALA A 28 -8.78 -10.81 47.00
N GLU A 29 -9.52 -11.34 47.99
CA GLU A 29 -9.92 -12.75 48.05
C GLU A 29 -10.97 -13.11 46.98
N ALA A 30 -11.92 -12.21 46.70
CA ALA A 30 -12.89 -12.38 45.63
C ALA A 30 -12.22 -12.37 44.25
N VAL A 31 -11.23 -11.50 44.04
CA VAL A 31 -10.44 -11.44 42.79
C VAL A 31 -9.60 -12.70 42.60
N LYS A 32 -9.08 -13.29 43.68
CA LYS A 32 -8.31 -14.55 43.64
C LYS A 32 -9.17 -15.76 43.28
N ARG A 33 -10.47 -15.74 43.63
CA ARG A 33 -11.45 -16.78 43.31
C ARG A 33 -12.00 -16.71 41.88
N MET A 34 -11.77 -15.61 41.15
CA MET A 34 -12.19 -15.47 39.75
C MET A 34 -11.36 -16.36 38.81
N CYS A 35 -11.96 -16.76 37.69
CA CYS A 35 -11.18 -17.42 36.63
C CYS A 35 -10.15 -16.44 36.02
N PRO A 36 -9.03 -16.93 35.45
CA PRO A 36 -7.96 -16.07 34.95
C PRO A 36 -8.41 -14.97 33.98
N GLN A 37 -9.36 -15.28 33.09
CA GLN A 37 -9.90 -14.34 32.10
C GLN A 37 -10.76 -13.25 32.75
N GLN A 38 -11.60 -13.61 33.72
CA GLN A 38 -12.41 -12.66 34.49
C GLN A 38 -11.54 -11.76 35.37
N ARG A 39 -10.50 -12.33 35.99
CA ARG A 39 -9.52 -11.60 36.78
C ARG A 39 -8.74 -10.59 35.93
N ALA A 40 -8.27 -10.99 34.75
CA ALA A 40 -7.59 -10.10 33.82
C ALA A 40 -8.50 -8.95 33.37
N ARG A 41 -9.76 -9.25 33.02
CA ARG A 41 -10.76 -8.24 32.64
C ARG A 41 -11.04 -7.27 33.78
N TYR A 42 -11.16 -7.77 35.02
CA TYR A 42 -11.37 -6.94 36.20
C TYR A 42 -10.18 -6.00 36.46
N LEU A 43 -8.96 -6.55 36.49
CA LEU A 43 -7.73 -5.79 36.78
C LEU A 43 -7.41 -4.74 35.71
N ALA A 44 -7.86 -4.92 34.46
CA ALA A 44 -7.67 -3.93 33.39
C ALA A 44 -8.39 -2.60 33.64
N TYR A 45 -9.49 -2.62 34.40
CA TYR A 45 -10.28 -1.43 34.74
C TYR A 45 -10.17 -1.02 36.21
N GLU A 46 -9.40 -1.76 37.01
CA GLU A 46 -9.08 -1.38 38.37
C GLU A 46 -7.98 -0.32 38.35
N GLU A 47 -8.05 0.64 39.28
CA GLU A 47 -7.01 1.66 39.34
C GLU A 47 -5.69 1.02 39.80
N PRO A 48 -4.55 1.38 39.16
CA PRO A 48 -3.26 0.87 39.56
C PRO A 48 -2.98 1.17 41.04
N PRO A 49 -2.24 0.31 41.76
CA PRO A 49 -1.89 0.54 43.15
C PRO A 49 -1.12 1.86 43.30
N LYS A 50 -1.18 2.45 44.49
CA LYS A 50 -0.60 3.79 44.76
C LYS A 50 0.87 3.88 44.34
N GLU A 51 1.66 2.84 44.60
CA GLU A 51 3.06 2.76 44.18
C GLU A 51 3.21 2.70 42.64
N ALA A 52 2.38 1.95 41.94
CA ALA A 52 2.40 1.94 40.48
C ALA A 52 2.05 3.33 39.91
N LYS A 53 1.08 4.03 40.52
CA LYS A 53 0.74 5.40 40.14
C LYS A 53 1.91 6.36 40.34
N THR A 54 2.69 6.24 41.42
CA THR A 54 3.88 7.09 41.62
C THR A 54 4.96 6.80 40.58
N TRP A 55 5.21 5.53 40.23
CA TRP A 55 6.13 5.17 39.15
C TRP A 55 5.65 5.65 37.79
N MET A 56 4.36 5.53 37.49
CA MET A 56 3.75 6.06 36.27
C MET A 56 3.88 7.59 36.19
N ALA A 57 3.65 8.30 37.29
CA ALA A 57 3.83 9.75 37.35
C ALA A 57 5.29 10.15 37.15
N LYS A 58 6.24 9.50 37.83
CA LYS A 58 7.69 9.71 37.64
C LYS A 58 8.12 9.42 36.21
N SER A 59 7.61 8.36 35.60
CA SER A 59 7.89 8.01 34.20
C SER A 59 7.37 9.08 33.24
N ARG A 60 6.11 9.51 33.41
CA ARG A 60 5.50 10.60 32.62
C ARG A 60 6.26 11.91 32.79
N GLN A 61 6.66 12.24 34.01
CA GLN A 61 7.46 13.42 34.30
C GLN A 61 8.82 13.36 33.60
N ARG A 62 9.49 12.21 33.59
CA ARG A 62 10.75 12.02 32.84
C ARG A 62 10.57 12.23 31.34
N VAL A 63 9.53 11.65 30.76
CA VAL A 63 9.22 11.80 29.33
C VAL A 63 8.87 13.25 29.01
N SER A 64 8.05 13.91 29.82
CA SER A 64 7.69 15.32 29.64
C SER A 64 8.90 16.24 29.81
N ALA A 65 9.75 16.01 30.81
CA ALA A 65 10.96 16.79 31.03
C ALA A 65 11.94 16.62 29.85
N TRP A 66 12.08 15.40 29.33
CA TRP A 66 12.86 15.13 28.13
C TRP A 66 12.26 15.80 26.89
N GLN A 67 10.93 15.76 26.72
CA GLN A 67 10.22 16.45 25.64
C GLN A 67 10.43 17.97 25.66
N SER A 68 10.53 18.57 26.84
CA SER A 68 10.80 20.01 27.00
C SER A 68 12.27 20.39 26.79
N THR A 69 13.18 19.43 26.56
CA THR A 69 14.56 19.75 26.15
C THR A 69 14.62 20.10 24.66
N ALA A 70 15.60 20.90 24.24
CA ALA A 70 15.79 21.27 22.84
C ALA A 70 15.98 20.04 21.91
N ASP A 71 16.55 18.95 22.43
CA ASP A 71 16.70 17.69 21.70
C ASP A 71 15.39 16.92 21.59
N GLY A 72 14.55 16.96 22.64
CA GLY A 72 13.20 16.40 22.63
C GLY A 72 12.28 17.14 21.67
N GLU A 73 12.24 18.48 21.73
CA GLU A 73 11.47 19.31 20.79
C GLU A 73 11.93 19.09 19.34
N LYS A 74 13.25 18.99 19.10
CA LYS A 74 13.80 18.61 17.77
C LYS A 74 13.38 17.21 17.34
N TRP A 75 13.39 16.23 18.23
CA TRP A 75 12.98 14.86 17.92
C TRP A 75 11.52 14.80 17.47
N TRP A 76 10.59 15.45 18.19
CA TRP A 76 9.17 15.46 17.80
C TRP A 76 8.88 16.33 16.57
N THR A 77 9.62 17.43 16.37
CA THR A 77 9.48 18.25 15.16
C THR A 77 10.06 17.57 13.92
N HIS A 78 11.10 16.74 14.06
CA HIS A 78 11.67 15.98 12.94
C HIS A 78 10.85 14.73 12.60
N VAL A 79 10.29 14.05 13.60
CA VAL A 79 9.44 12.86 13.40
C VAL A 79 7.99 13.22 13.01
N GLY A 80 7.52 14.42 13.40
CA GLY A 80 6.17 14.92 13.08
C GLY A 80 6.07 15.77 11.81
N ARG A 81 7.20 16.10 11.17
CA ARG A 81 7.25 16.81 9.89
C ARG A 81 7.84 15.89 8.81
N TYR A 82 7.15 14.80 8.52
CA TYR A 82 6.97 14.46 7.12
C TYR A 82 6.04 15.53 6.54
N HIS A 83 6.58 16.71 6.23
CA HIS A 83 6.00 17.42 5.10
C HIS A 83 6.28 16.50 3.92
N CYS A 84 5.29 15.68 3.56
CA CYS A 84 5.16 15.26 2.18
C CYS A 84 4.96 16.55 1.41
N ASP A 85 6.05 17.24 1.06
CA ASP A 85 5.97 18.39 0.19
C ASP A 85 5.31 17.88 -1.10
N GLU A 86 4.37 18.66 -1.65
CA GLU A 86 3.68 18.25 -2.89
C GLU A 86 4.68 17.97 -4.03
N ALA A 87 5.85 18.62 -3.96
CA ALA A 87 7.02 18.35 -4.79
C ALA A 87 7.61 16.94 -4.60
N ASP A 88 7.72 16.44 -3.36
CA ASP A 88 8.22 15.10 -3.05
C ASP A 88 7.25 14.02 -3.51
N GLU A 89 5.95 14.24 -3.32
CA GLU A 89 4.92 13.32 -3.83
C GLU A 89 4.85 13.36 -5.36
N ALA A 90 5.05 14.52 -6.00
CA ALA A 90 5.14 14.62 -7.45
C ALA A 90 6.38 13.90 -8.00
N GLU A 91 7.52 14.03 -7.33
CA GLU A 91 8.75 13.33 -7.68
C GLU A 91 8.61 11.82 -7.50
N LYS A 92 8.01 11.36 -6.39
CA LYS A 92 7.70 9.95 -6.18
C LYS A 92 6.81 9.38 -7.27
N ARG A 93 5.77 10.11 -7.72
CA ARG A 93 4.94 9.68 -8.85
C ARG A 93 5.72 9.57 -10.15
N ARG A 94 6.65 10.50 -10.42
CA ARG A 94 7.57 10.41 -11.58
C ARG A 94 8.45 9.17 -11.49
N GLN A 95 9.01 8.90 -10.31
CA GLN A 95 9.84 7.73 -10.07
C GLN A 95 9.04 6.43 -10.23
N ASP A 96 7.85 6.36 -9.65
CA ASP A 96 6.95 5.20 -9.76
C ASP A 96 6.57 4.91 -11.22
N LEU A 97 6.34 5.96 -12.02
CA LEU A 97 6.07 5.82 -13.46
C LEU A 97 7.27 5.20 -14.19
N VAL A 98 8.48 5.75 -13.97
CA VAL A 98 9.71 5.24 -14.59
C VAL A 98 9.99 3.81 -14.14
N ILE A 99 9.84 3.51 -12.86
CA ILE A 99 9.99 2.16 -12.30
C ILE A 99 8.97 1.22 -12.93
N GLY A 100 7.72 1.65 -13.11
CA GLY A 100 6.67 0.86 -13.75
C GLY A 100 7.01 0.54 -15.21
N GLN A 101 7.49 1.53 -15.97
CA GLN A 101 7.93 1.34 -17.35
C GLN A 101 9.11 0.38 -17.45
N LEU A 102 10.13 0.55 -16.59
CA LEU A 102 11.30 -0.32 -16.54
C LEU A 102 10.92 -1.76 -16.18
N LYS A 103 10.06 -1.95 -15.17
CA LYS A 103 9.55 -3.27 -14.78
C LYS A 103 8.77 -3.94 -15.92
N ALA A 104 7.95 -3.18 -16.65
CA ALA A 104 7.22 -3.70 -17.81
C ALA A 104 8.17 -4.11 -18.94
N ALA A 105 9.18 -3.30 -19.24
CA ALA A 105 10.20 -3.61 -20.22
C ALA A 105 11.01 -4.86 -19.82
N GLU A 106 11.39 -4.98 -18.55
CA GLU A 106 12.10 -6.14 -18.02
C GLU A 106 11.25 -7.42 -18.13
N ALA A 107 9.98 -7.37 -17.73
CA ALA A 107 9.08 -8.52 -17.82
C ALA A 107 8.93 -9.02 -19.26
N ARG A 108 8.80 -8.11 -20.22
CA ARG A 108 8.76 -8.45 -21.66
C ARG A 108 10.07 -9.07 -22.13
N ASN A 109 11.20 -8.50 -21.73
CA ASN A 109 12.51 -9.04 -22.07
C ASN A 109 12.71 -10.46 -21.50
N ARG A 110 12.32 -10.71 -20.24
CA ARG A 110 12.34 -12.04 -19.63
C ARG A 110 11.49 -13.04 -20.41
N LEU A 111 10.29 -12.65 -20.81
CA LEU A 111 9.38 -13.49 -21.60
C LEU A 111 9.97 -13.79 -22.99
N ARG A 112 10.58 -12.80 -23.65
CA ARG A 112 11.29 -13.00 -24.92
C ARG A 112 12.45 -13.97 -24.77
N GLN A 113 13.27 -13.82 -23.73
CA GLN A 113 14.39 -14.73 -23.43
C GLN A 113 13.89 -16.16 -23.19
N MET A 114 12.85 -16.33 -22.38
CA MET A 114 12.24 -17.65 -22.12
C MET A 114 11.73 -18.31 -23.41
N ARG A 115 11.06 -17.54 -24.27
CA ARG A 115 10.60 -18.05 -25.57
C ARG A 115 11.77 -18.47 -26.46
N LEU A 116 12.82 -17.66 -26.54
CA LEU A 116 14.02 -17.98 -27.32
C LEU A 116 14.72 -19.23 -26.77
N GLN A 117 14.87 -19.32 -25.45
CA GLN A 117 15.42 -20.51 -24.78
C GLN A 117 14.59 -21.76 -25.07
N TYR A 118 13.26 -21.65 -25.00
CA TYR A 118 12.36 -22.76 -25.33
C TYR A 118 12.56 -23.23 -26.78
N GLN A 119 12.62 -22.30 -27.74
CA GLN A 119 12.85 -22.68 -29.15
C GLN A 119 14.22 -23.34 -29.35
N ASN A 120 15.27 -22.80 -28.70
CA ASN A 120 16.60 -23.38 -28.74
C ASN A 120 16.64 -24.78 -28.13
N LEU A 121 16.01 -24.98 -26.98
CA LEU A 121 15.93 -26.29 -26.31
C LEU A 121 15.11 -27.29 -27.12
N LYS A 122 13.96 -26.85 -27.66
CA LYS A 122 13.13 -27.66 -28.55
C LYS A 122 13.91 -28.13 -29.77
N ALA A 123 14.68 -27.24 -30.42
CA ALA A 123 15.51 -27.61 -31.56
C ALA A 123 16.61 -28.62 -31.17
N LYS A 124 17.28 -28.42 -30.04
CA LYS A 124 18.30 -29.36 -29.52
C LYS A 124 17.70 -30.73 -29.23
N GLU A 125 16.52 -30.78 -28.60
CA GLU A 125 15.83 -32.03 -28.29
C GLU A 125 15.44 -32.79 -29.55
N ILE A 126 14.87 -32.10 -30.55
CA ILE A 126 14.55 -32.70 -31.84
C ILE A 126 15.80 -33.30 -32.50
N ASN A 127 16.91 -32.56 -32.49
CA ASN A 127 18.17 -33.06 -33.05
C ASN A 127 18.68 -34.30 -32.31
N LEU A 128 18.57 -34.32 -30.97
CA LEU A 128 18.93 -35.48 -30.16
C LEU A 128 18.04 -36.69 -30.45
N MET A 129 16.72 -36.48 -30.57
CA MET A 129 15.77 -37.54 -30.92
C MET A 129 16.09 -38.14 -32.28
N ILE A 130 16.41 -37.31 -33.29
CA ILE A 130 16.79 -37.77 -34.63
C ILE A 130 18.11 -38.53 -34.59
N SER A 131 19.12 -38.02 -33.88
CA SER A 131 20.44 -38.66 -33.78
C SER A 131 20.41 -39.97 -32.99
N GLY A 132 19.46 -40.12 -32.06
CA GLY A 132 19.27 -41.31 -31.24
C GLY A 132 18.52 -42.45 -31.95
N GLN A 133 18.04 -42.26 -33.18
CA GLN A 133 17.34 -43.31 -33.92
C GLN A 133 18.32 -44.40 -34.36
N SER A 134 17.91 -45.67 -34.22
CA SER A 134 18.73 -46.83 -34.61
C SER A 134 18.80 -47.05 -36.13
N ASN A 135 17.87 -46.47 -36.91
CA ASN A 135 17.81 -46.60 -38.36
C ASN A 135 17.69 -45.21 -39.03
N ALA A 136 18.44 -45.02 -40.13
CA ALA A 136 18.40 -43.80 -40.93
C ALA A 136 17.00 -43.54 -41.53
N GLN A 137 16.27 -44.57 -41.93
CA GLN A 137 14.92 -44.41 -42.49
C GLN A 137 13.94 -43.89 -41.43
N THR A 138 14.07 -44.34 -40.18
CA THR A 138 13.24 -43.85 -39.07
C THR A 138 13.61 -42.42 -38.67
N ALA A 139 14.91 -42.07 -38.71
CA ALA A 139 15.40 -40.71 -38.50
C ALA A 139 14.82 -39.74 -39.55
N LEU A 140 14.90 -40.09 -40.82
CA LEU A 140 14.34 -39.29 -41.93
C LEU A 140 12.82 -39.13 -41.80
N ARG A 141 12.11 -40.21 -41.48
CA ARG A 141 10.65 -40.15 -41.28
C ARG A 141 10.28 -39.24 -40.10
N LEU A 142 11.06 -39.29 -39.01
CA LEU A 142 10.86 -38.42 -37.85
C LEU A 142 11.15 -36.95 -38.19
N GLU A 143 12.22 -36.67 -38.93
CA GLU A 143 12.55 -35.33 -39.40
C GLU A 143 11.42 -34.73 -40.27
N LEU A 144 10.90 -35.49 -41.24
CA LEU A 144 9.76 -35.09 -42.06
C LEU A 144 8.49 -34.82 -41.23
N LEU A 145 8.18 -35.68 -40.26
CA LEU A 145 7.05 -35.48 -39.34
C LEU A 145 7.21 -34.21 -38.49
N LEU A 146 8.42 -33.91 -38.00
CA LEU A 146 8.68 -32.77 -37.12
C LEU A 146 8.82 -31.45 -37.90
N ALA A 147 9.34 -31.47 -39.13
CA ALA A 147 9.49 -30.29 -39.98
C ALA A 147 8.14 -29.71 -40.43
N THR A 148 7.15 -30.57 -40.69
CA THR A 148 5.79 -30.15 -41.08
C THR A 148 5.04 -29.36 -39.99
N GLY A 149 5.47 -29.48 -38.73
CA GLY A 149 4.94 -28.69 -37.61
C GLY A 149 5.67 -27.36 -37.34
N GLN A 150 6.76 -27.06 -38.05
CA GLN A 150 7.58 -25.86 -37.82
C GLN A 150 7.22 -24.66 -38.73
N SER A 151 6.39 -24.86 -39.75
CA SER A 151 5.96 -23.76 -40.62
C SER A 151 4.91 -22.90 -39.92
N ASN A 152 5.19 -21.60 -39.85
CA ASN A 152 4.22 -20.49 -39.68
C ASN A 152 4.01 -19.88 -38.29
N THR A 153 4.70 -20.30 -37.23
CA THR A 153 4.80 -19.41 -36.05
C THR A 153 5.87 -18.36 -36.32
N HIS A 154 5.55 -17.48 -37.26
CA HIS A 154 6.33 -16.30 -37.60
C HIS A 154 6.75 -15.62 -36.30
N THR A 155 8.06 -15.42 -36.20
CA THR A 155 8.84 -14.72 -35.17
C THR A 155 8.49 -13.23 -35.04
N ASN A 156 7.25 -12.85 -35.32
CA ASN A 156 6.73 -11.55 -34.91
C ASN A 156 6.48 -11.66 -33.41
N ASP A 157 7.48 -11.28 -32.62
CA ASP A 157 7.25 -10.91 -31.24
C ASP A 157 6.31 -9.69 -31.25
N CYS A 158 5.00 -9.94 -31.34
CA CYS A 158 3.98 -8.88 -31.42
C CYS A 158 3.90 -8.03 -30.15
N LEU A 159 4.75 -8.30 -29.15
CA LEU A 159 4.89 -7.44 -27.97
C LEU A 159 5.43 -6.05 -28.31
N ASP A 160 6.21 -5.89 -29.39
CA ASP A 160 6.70 -4.57 -29.84
C ASP A 160 5.63 -3.76 -30.59
N LYS A 161 4.69 -4.44 -31.26
CA LYS A 161 3.77 -3.77 -32.19
C LYS A 161 2.63 -3.03 -31.51
N LEU A 162 2.38 -3.30 -30.23
CA LEU A 162 1.33 -2.62 -29.44
C LEU A 162 1.78 -1.27 -28.85
N GLN A 163 3.05 -0.87 -29.01
CA GLN A 163 3.55 0.38 -28.40
C GLN A 163 3.66 1.57 -29.35
N VAL A 164 3.61 1.38 -30.66
CA VAL A 164 3.76 2.49 -31.63
C VAL A 164 2.42 3.13 -32.01
N GLY A 165 1.28 2.48 -31.74
CA GLY A 165 -0.04 2.94 -32.17
C GLY A 165 -0.72 3.98 -31.26
N GLU A 166 -0.33 4.08 -29.98
CA GLU A 166 -1.13 4.83 -28.99
C GLU A 166 -0.46 6.14 -28.50
N SER A 167 0.81 6.38 -28.85
CA SER A 167 1.55 7.59 -28.45
C SER A 167 1.58 8.72 -29.48
N ILE A 168 0.98 8.55 -30.67
CA ILE A 168 0.99 9.58 -31.73
C ILE A 168 -0.37 10.31 -31.87
N HIS A 169 -1.43 9.91 -31.16
CA HIS A 169 -2.75 10.51 -31.31
C HIS A 169 -3.11 11.60 -30.26
N VAL A 170 -2.14 12.07 -29.47
CA VAL A 170 -2.35 13.20 -28.53
C VAL A 170 -1.35 14.31 -28.82
N LYS A 171 -1.38 14.82 -30.05
CA LYS A 171 -0.82 16.13 -30.43
C LYS A 171 -1.18 16.41 -31.88
N MET A 172 -2.31 17.08 -32.07
CA MET A 172 -2.72 17.91 -33.21
C MET A 172 -4.24 17.89 -33.20
N ASP A 173 -4.84 18.96 -32.68
CA ASP A 173 -6.11 19.53 -33.13
C ASP A 173 -6.67 20.45 -32.03
N CYS A 174 -6.10 21.66 -31.99
CA CYS A 174 -6.76 22.82 -31.41
C CYS A 174 -6.38 24.06 -32.22
N THR A 175 -6.75 24.06 -33.49
CA THR A 175 -6.88 25.28 -34.30
C THR A 175 -8.25 25.89 -33.98
N HIS A 176 -8.28 26.85 -33.06
CA HIS A 176 -9.46 27.69 -32.87
C HIS A 176 -9.63 28.62 -34.07
N ILE A 177 -10.76 28.44 -34.73
CA ILE A 177 -11.32 29.26 -35.80
C ILE A 177 -11.60 30.66 -35.25
N HIS A 178 -11.13 31.71 -35.92
CA HIS A 178 -11.76 33.03 -35.90
C HIS A 178 -12.06 33.44 -37.34
N THR A 179 -13.30 33.21 -37.75
CA THR A 179 -13.92 33.83 -38.92
C THR A 179 -14.22 35.29 -38.58
N ASN A 180 -13.62 36.23 -39.32
CA ASN A 180 -14.11 37.60 -39.38
C ASN A 180 -14.55 37.89 -40.80
N THR A 181 -15.84 37.69 -41.05
CA THR A 181 -16.60 38.32 -42.11
C THR A 181 -17.04 39.70 -41.61
N HIS A 182 -16.59 40.79 -42.23
CA HIS A 182 -17.36 42.02 -42.26
C HIS A 182 -16.96 42.92 -43.43
N THR A 183 -17.93 43.09 -44.34
CA THR A 183 -18.25 44.23 -45.23
C THR A 183 -17.15 44.82 -46.11
#